data_AF-A0A8S1N760-F1
#
_entry.id   AF-A0A8S1N760-F1
#
_cell.length_a   1.000
_cell.length_b   1.000
_cell.length_c   1.000
_cell.angle_alpha   90.00
_cell.angle_beta   90.00
_cell.angle_gamma   90.00
#
_symmetry.space_group_name_H-M   'P 1'
#
loop_
_entity.id
_entity.type
_entity.pdbx_description
1 polymer ?
#
loop_
_entity_poly.entity_id
_entity_poly.type
_entity_poly.pdbx_seq_one_letter_code
_entity_poly.pdbx_strand_id
1 'polypeptide(L)'
;MLQITKNLIKHSQIFKISKMPPKIMLDSFSQDDCQKENTNKSQNKTKEVKQEKEKNKNTKILKQQTLKLVDKKGQIVDLSQKKLDLGDGIFSQDKLKISSWNINGLRASTKKESAVQYLNDKKFDIICLNELKVAQEAFEKENLITKLPKDYFAYLNFCKIKAGYSGVAILSKVKPISVKYDMGIQKHDQEGRIITAEFEKFNLVACYVPNSGDKLDRLNYRTQEWDIDFQNYLDQLKQKKKTIVCGDLNVSHEEIDLANPAGNKRSAGFTQEERDQFTKFLSKGWIDTFRYLHPKEIKYSYFSPRFNSRETNKGWRIDYFVINKEAIDSVLQSDIITTIEGSDHVPIECDIDLTKL
;
A
#
# COMPACT_ATOMS: atom_id res chain seq x y z
N MET A 1 -49.59 1.91 -29.28
CA MET A 1 -49.34 3.34 -29.52
C MET A 1 -47.86 3.50 -29.82
N LEU A 2 -47.40 3.23 -31.05
CA LEU A 2 -47.26 4.14 -32.21
C LEU A 2 -46.35 5.36 -31.96
N GLN A 3 -45.22 5.35 -32.68
CA GLN A 3 -44.48 6.43 -33.36
C GLN A 3 -44.04 7.69 -32.57
N ILE A 4 -42.79 8.16 -32.64
CA ILE A 4 -42.17 9.00 -33.71
C ILE A 4 -40.63 9.01 -33.44
N THR A 5 -39.69 8.47 -34.23
CA THR A 5 -39.01 8.88 -35.50
C THR A 5 -38.29 10.25 -35.62
N LYS A 6 -36.94 10.15 -35.69
CA LYS A 6 -35.99 10.64 -36.74
C LYS A 6 -35.38 12.07 -36.76
N ASN A 7 -34.12 12.05 -37.24
CA ASN A 7 -33.26 13.08 -37.90
C ASN A 7 -32.26 13.84 -36.98
N LEU A 8 -31.00 14.14 -37.34
CA LEU A 8 -30.36 14.37 -38.65
C LEU A 8 -28.81 14.15 -38.61
N ILE A 9 -28.23 13.94 -39.80
CA ILE A 9 -26.83 13.66 -40.15
C ILE A 9 -26.10 14.93 -40.65
N LYS A 10 -24.76 14.89 -40.66
CA LYS A 10 -23.74 15.65 -41.45
C LYS A 10 -23.08 16.89 -40.84
N HIS A 11 -21.76 16.83 -40.65
CA HIS A 11 -20.82 17.52 -41.56
C HIS A 11 -19.36 17.02 -41.43
N SER A 12 -18.72 16.86 -42.58
CA SER A 12 -17.33 16.45 -42.83
C SER A 12 -16.54 17.62 -43.45
N GLN A 13 -15.29 17.85 -43.04
CA GLN A 13 -14.23 18.61 -43.74
C GLN A 13 -12.90 18.22 -43.05
N ILE A 14 -12.02 17.36 -43.60
CA ILE A 14 -11.03 17.54 -44.68
C ILE A 14 -10.24 18.86 -44.58
N PHE A 15 -8.98 18.78 -44.11
CA PHE A 15 -7.92 19.70 -44.53
C PHE A 15 -6.60 18.95 -44.80
N LYS A 16 -5.95 19.40 -45.88
CA LYS A 16 -4.87 18.78 -46.64
C LYS A 16 -3.49 18.97 -46.01
N ILE A 17 -2.64 17.99 -46.27
CA ILE A 17 -1.17 17.98 -46.13
C ILE A 17 -0.55 18.91 -47.19
N SER A 18 0.46 19.70 -46.82
CA SER A 18 1.40 20.33 -47.77
C SER A 18 2.86 20.09 -47.35
N LYS A 19 3.58 19.33 -48.15
CA LYS A 19 5.05 19.18 -48.15
C LYS A 19 5.67 20.24 -49.06
N MET A 20 6.83 20.78 -48.68
CA MET A 20 7.80 21.42 -49.59
C MET A 20 9.25 21.16 -49.12
N PRO A 21 10.26 21.26 -50.01
CA PRO A 21 11.38 20.29 -50.16
C PRO A 21 12.74 20.77 -49.61
N PRO A 22 13.82 19.93 -49.64
CA PRO A 22 15.09 20.25 -49.01
C PRO A 22 16.05 21.01 -49.95
N LYS A 23 16.85 21.92 -49.39
CA LYS A 23 18.00 22.56 -50.06
C LYS A 23 19.29 21.86 -49.65
N ILE A 24 20.02 21.38 -50.65
CA ILE A 24 21.42 20.96 -50.60
C ILE A 24 22.29 22.20 -50.87
N MET A 25 23.36 22.39 -50.11
CA MET A 25 24.51 23.18 -50.54
C MET A 25 25.79 22.52 -50.01
N LEU A 26 26.72 22.29 -50.95
CA LEU A 26 28.02 21.64 -50.81
C LEU A 26 29.10 22.65 -50.39
N ASP A 27 30.25 22.06 -50.04
CA ASP A 27 31.61 22.61 -49.94
C ASP A 27 32.04 23.27 -48.62
N SER A 28 32.89 22.58 -47.85
CA SER A 28 34.36 22.68 -48.01
C SER A 28 35.09 21.80 -46.98
N PHE A 29 36.07 21.03 -47.45
CA PHE A 29 37.01 20.26 -46.62
C PHE A 29 38.02 21.18 -45.94
N SER A 30 38.30 20.94 -44.66
CA SER A 30 39.57 21.32 -44.01
C SER A 30 40.03 20.21 -43.06
N GLN A 31 41.30 19.84 -43.21
CA GLN A 31 42.03 18.84 -42.45
C GLN A 31 42.04 19.18 -40.95
N ASP A 32 41.64 18.23 -40.09
CA ASP A 32 42.08 18.10 -38.68
C ASP A 32 41.38 16.90 -37.99
N ASP A 33 41.63 15.68 -38.46
CA ASP A 33 41.19 14.44 -37.81
C ASP A 33 42.39 13.52 -37.55
N CYS A 34 43.19 13.83 -36.52
CA CYS A 34 44.13 12.87 -35.94
C CYS A 34 44.40 13.03 -34.43
N GLN A 35 43.54 13.73 -33.68
CA GLN A 35 43.66 13.84 -32.21
C GLN A 35 42.37 13.54 -31.42
N LYS A 36 41.28 13.07 -32.04
CA LYS A 36 40.01 12.78 -31.36
C LYS A 36 39.76 11.31 -31.00
N GLU A 37 40.67 10.39 -31.31
CA GLU A 37 40.47 8.96 -30.99
C GLU A 37 41.06 8.51 -29.63
N ASN A 38 41.97 9.28 -29.02
CA ASN A 38 42.58 8.89 -27.73
C ASN A 38 41.89 9.45 -26.48
N THR A 39 40.97 10.40 -26.60
CA THR A 39 40.18 10.94 -25.48
C THR A 39 38.90 10.15 -25.20
N ASN A 40 38.30 9.51 -26.22
CA ASN A 40 37.07 8.71 -26.06
C ASN A 40 37.29 7.35 -25.39
N LYS A 41 38.47 6.71 -25.53
CA LYS A 41 38.79 5.45 -24.84
C LYS A 41 39.01 5.62 -23.33
N SER A 42 39.54 6.76 -22.89
CA SER A 42 39.80 7.04 -21.47
C SER A 42 38.50 7.40 -20.72
N GLN A 43 37.60 8.16 -21.35
CA GLN A 43 36.30 8.51 -20.75
C GLN A 43 35.33 7.30 -20.65
N ASN A 44 35.37 6.36 -21.60
CA ASN A 44 34.55 5.15 -21.53
C ASN A 44 35.02 4.16 -20.44
N LYS A 45 36.34 3.94 -20.29
CA LYS A 45 36.87 3.13 -19.17
C LYS A 45 36.53 3.71 -17.79
N THR A 46 36.53 5.04 -17.66
CA THR A 46 36.22 5.70 -16.38
C THR A 46 34.72 5.64 -16.04
N LYS A 47 33.83 5.60 -17.04
CA LYS A 47 32.39 5.38 -16.88
C LYS A 47 32.05 3.92 -16.54
N GLU A 48 32.71 2.95 -17.18
CA GLU A 48 32.54 1.52 -16.89
C GLU A 48 33.00 1.18 -15.46
N VAL A 49 34.15 1.68 -15.01
CA VAL A 49 34.64 1.45 -13.64
C VAL A 49 33.75 2.12 -12.58
N LYS A 50 33.09 3.24 -12.89
CA LYS A 50 32.10 3.87 -11.99
C LYS A 50 30.79 3.06 -11.94
N GLN A 51 30.29 2.58 -13.08
CA GLN A 51 29.11 1.71 -13.13
C GLN A 51 29.37 0.35 -12.46
N GLU A 52 30.58 -0.18 -12.53
CA GLU A 52 30.96 -1.45 -11.90
C GLU A 52 31.18 -1.29 -10.38
N LYS A 53 31.69 -0.13 -9.93
CA LYS A 53 31.74 0.25 -8.51
C LYS A 53 30.36 0.54 -7.91
N GLU A 54 29.45 1.14 -8.67
CA GLU A 54 28.04 1.32 -8.29
C GLU A 54 27.28 0.01 -8.30
N LYS A 55 27.50 -0.87 -9.29
CA LYS A 55 27.01 -2.25 -9.27
C LYS A 55 27.54 -3.00 -8.06
N ASN A 56 28.83 -2.97 -7.77
CA ASN A 56 29.40 -3.66 -6.60
C ASN A 56 28.99 -3.05 -5.24
N LYS A 57 28.74 -1.74 -5.17
CA LYS A 57 28.06 -1.09 -4.03
C LYS A 57 26.60 -1.53 -3.92
N ASN A 58 25.86 -1.60 -5.02
CA ASN A 58 24.48 -2.09 -5.07
C ASN A 58 24.41 -3.59 -4.70
N THR A 59 25.36 -4.42 -5.13
CA THR A 59 25.48 -5.83 -4.72
C THR A 59 25.86 -5.96 -3.24
N LYS A 60 26.60 -5.00 -2.66
CA LYS A 60 26.88 -4.94 -1.22
C LYS A 60 25.69 -4.44 -0.40
N ILE A 61 24.91 -3.48 -0.92
CA ILE A 61 23.70 -2.94 -0.28
C ILE A 61 22.55 -3.95 -0.37
N LEU A 62 22.43 -4.72 -1.47
CA LEU A 62 21.54 -5.89 -1.55
C LEU A 62 22.00 -7.05 -0.66
N LYS A 63 23.27 -7.11 -0.24
CA LYS A 63 23.83 -8.18 0.60
C LYS A 63 23.68 -7.95 2.11
N GLN A 64 22.92 -6.94 2.54
CA GLN A 64 22.78 -6.58 3.96
C GLN A 64 21.32 -6.56 4.42
N GLN A 65 20.51 -7.51 3.94
CA GLN A 65 19.11 -7.66 4.33
C GLN A 65 18.94 -8.88 5.25
N THR A 66 18.56 -8.65 6.50
CA THR A 66 18.23 -9.71 7.47
C THR A 66 16.76 -9.66 7.85
N LEU A 67 15.83 -9.85 6.92
CA LEU A 67 14.41 -10.03 7.28
C LEU A 67 14.29 -11.25 8.22
N LYS A 68 13.53 -11.21 9.32
CA LYS A 68 13.35 -12.37 10.21
C LYS A 68 11.88 -12.68 10.44
N LEU A 69 11.57 -13.98 10.42
CA LEU A 69 10.27 -14.57 10.70
C LEU A 69 10.28 -15.18 12.10
N VAL A 70 9.09 -15.31 12.68
CA VAL A 70 8.89 -16.03 13.93
C VAL A 70 7.89 -17.15 13.73
N ASP A 71 8.26 -18.33 14.18
CA ASP A 71 7.43 -19.52 14.10
C ASP A 71 6.32 -19.50 15.15
N LYS A 72 5.40 -20.47 15.10
CA LYS A 72 4.30 -20.60 16.07
C LYS A 72 4.77 -20.68 17.53
N LYS A 73 6.06 -20.95 17.80
CA LYS A 73 6.64 -21.07 19.13
C LYS A 73 7.31 -19.79 19.62
N GLY A 74 7.26 -18.70 18.86
CA GLY A 74 7.83 -17.42 19.27
C GLY A 74 9.35 -17.34 19.11
N GLN A 75 9.98 -18.25 18.34
CA GLN A 75 11.43 -18.23 18.13
C GLN A 75 11.81 -17.32 16.95
N ILE A 76 12.78 -16.42 17.18
CA ILE A 76 13.38 -15.59 16.13
C ILE A 76 14.21 -16.46 15.20
N VAL A 77 13.80 -16.57 13.93
CA VAL A 77 14.55 -17.30 12.90
C VAL A 77 15.43 -16.33 12.12
N ASP A 78 16.75 -16.57 12.11
CA ASP A 78 17.72 -15.81 11.33
C ASP A 78 17.68 -16.20 9.83
N LEU A 79 17.24 -15.29 8.95
CA LEU A 79 17.14 -15.53 7.50
C LEU A 79 18.31 -14.94 6.70
N SER A 80 19.44 -14.57 7.32
CA SER A 80 20.66 -14.22 6.57
C SER A 80 21.10 -15.33 5.60
N GLN A 81 20.59 -16.56 5.75
CA GLN A 81 20.95 -17.71 4.89
C GLN A 81 19.81 -18.63 4.42
N LYS A 82 18.50 -18.40 4.67
CA LYS A 82 17.42 -19.27 4.14
C LYS A 82 16.08 -18.57 3.85
N LYS A 83 15.35 -19.16 2.90
CA LYS A 83 14.02 -18.85 2.30
C LYS A 83 12.99 -18.33 3.32
N LEU A 84 12.15 -17.37 2.93
CA LEU A 84 10.94 -16.98 3.68
C LEU A 84 10.17 -18.23 4.13
N ASP A 85 9.62 -18.19 5.35
CA ASP A 85 8.77 -19.23 5.91
C ASP A 85 7.40 -19.20 5.22
N LEU A 86 7.34 -19.92 4.11
CA LEU A 86 6.21 -20.01 3.19
C LEU A 86 5.57 -21.39 3.29
N GLY A 87 4.32 -21.50 2.86
CA GLY A 87 3.55 -22.75 2.88
C GLY A 87 2.63 -22.86 1.68
N ASP A 88 1.52 -23.58 1.86
CA ASP A 88 0.48 -23.76 0.85
C ASP A 88 -0.55 -22.63 0.84
N GLY A 89 -0.55 -21.74 1.86
CA GLY A 89 -1.52 -20.67 1.99
C GLY A 89 -2.96 -21.16 2.20
N ILE A 90 -3.14 -22.39 2.70
CA ILE A 90 -4.44 -23.02 2.90
C ILE A 90 -4.87 -22.82 4.36
N PHE A 91 -6.11 -22.36 4.55
CA PHE A 91 -6.75 -22.31 5.86
C PHE A 91 -7.62 -23.56 6.05
N SER A 92 -7.66 -24.09 7.27
CA SER A 92 -8.48 -25.26 7.61
C SER A 92 -9.98 -24.98 7.67
N GLN A 93 -10.37 -23.72 7.68
CA GLN A 93 -11.74 -23.26 7.81
C GLN A 93 -12.13 -22.38 6.63
N ASP A 94 -13.42 -22.42 6.27
CA ASP A 94 -13.96 -21.66 5.14
C ASP A 94 -14.22 -20.19 5.46
N LYS A 95 -14.41 -19.85 6.74
CA LYS A 95 -14.66 -18.47 7.17
C LYS A 95 -13.43 -17.91 7.85
N LEU A 96 -12.92 -16.80 7.33
CA LEU A 96 -11.76 -16.10 7.87
C LEU A 96 -12.16 -14.81 8.55
N LYS A 97 -11.49 -14.50 9.66
CA LYS A 97 -11.56 -13.18 10.30
C LYS A 97 -10.27 -12.41 10.06
N ILE A 98 -10.36 -11.27 9.41
CA ILE A 98 -9.20 -10.42 9.09
C ILE A 98 -9.34 -9.09 9.84
N SER A 99 -8.32 -8.72 10.60
CA SER A 99 -8.23 -7.40 11.23
C SER A 99 -7.18 -6.55 10.52
N SER A 100 -7.44 -5.25 10.36
CA SER A 100 -6.41 -4.27 10.01
C SER A 100 -6.42 -3.12 11.01
N TRP A 101 -5.25 -2.67 11.45
CA TRP A 101 -5.15 -1.60 12.44
C TRP A 101 -3.85 -0.78 12.28
N ASN A 102 -4.00 0.52 12.06
CA ASN A 102 -2.90 1.46 12.29
C ASN A 102 -2.67 1.63 13.80
N ILE A 103 -1.58 1.07 14.30
CA ILE A 103 -1.28 1.04 15.74
C ILE A 103 -0.46 2.24 16.21
N ASN A 104 -0.09 3.15 15.31
CA ASN A 104 0.68 4.37 15.62
C ASN A 104 1.89 4.12 16.54
N GLY A 105 2.63 3.07 16.23
CA GLY A 105 3.85 2.69 16.92
C GLY A 105 3.69 1.46 17.82
N LEU A 106 4.41 0.40 17.47
CA LEU A 106 4.39 -0.89 18.14
C LEU A 106 4.71 -0.80 19.63
N ARG A 107 5.69 0.03 20.02
CA ARG A 107 6.06 0.19 21.43
C ARG A 107 4.99 0.88 22.26
N ALA A 108 4.22 1.78 21.66
CA ALA A 108 3.17 2.52 22.35
C ALA A 108 1.92 1.65 22.50
N SER A 109 1.49 1.00 21.41
CA SER A 109 0.30 0.15 21.40
C SER A 109 0.44 -1.06 22.32
N THR A 110 1.61 -1.70 22.37
CA THR A 110 1.85 -2.90 23.21
C THR A 110 1.91 -2.62 24.71
N LYS A 111 1.90 -1.34 25.12
CA LYS A 111 1.74 -0.93 26.53
C LYS A 111 0.27 -0.73 26.92
N LYS A 112 -0.65 -0.76 25.95
CA LYS A 112 -2.08 -0.55 26.16
C LYS A 112 -2.77 -1.91 26.28
N GLU A 113 -3.34 -2.17 27.44
CA GLU A 113 -3.99 -3.46 27.74
C GLU A 113 -5.13 -3.75 26.75
N SER A 114 -5.96 -2.76 26.42
CA SER A 114 -7.05 -2.88 25.44
C SER A 114 -6.54 -3.36 24.06
N ALA A 115 -5.40 -2.86 23.60
CA ALA A 115 -4.81 -3.25 22.33
C ALA A 115 -4.28 -4.69 22.37
N VAL A 116 -3.60 -5.04 23.46
CA VAL A 116 -3.06 -6.39 23.66
C VAL A 116 -4.19 -7.41 23.76
N GLN A 117 -5.23 -7.14 24.55
CA GLN A 117 -6.40 -8.01 24.68
C GLN A 117 -7.13 -8.17 23.33
N TYR A 118 -7.41 -7.06 22.63
CA TYR A 118 -8.08 -7.09 21.33
C TYR A 118 -7.38 -8.02 20.33
N LEU A 119 -6.06 -7.90 20.21
CA LEU A 119 -5.28 -8.68 19.24
C LEU A 119 -5.12 -10.17 19.64
N ASN A 120 -5.21 -10.51 20.93
CA ASN A 120 -5.06 -11.89 21.40
C ASN A 120 -6.41 -12.64 21.51
N ASP A 121 -7.47 -11.97 21.97
CA ASP A 121 -8.71 -12.66 22.38
C ASP A 121 -9.68 -12.92 21.22
N LYS A 122 -9.65 -12.08 20.18
CA LYS A 122 -10.58 -12.15 19.05
C LYS A 122 -10.33 -13.28 18.06
N LYS A 123 -9.20 -14.00 18.20
CA LYS A 123 -8.81 -15.16 17.37
C LYS A 123 -8.84 -14.90 15.85
N PHE A 124 -8.39 -13.73 15.41
CA PHE A 124 -8.24 -13.42 13.98
C PHE A 124 -7.43 -14.48 13.23
N ASP A 125 -7.69 -14.70 11.96
CA ASP A 125 -6.88 -15.60 11.13
C ASP A 125 -5.70 -14.86 10.51
N ILE A 126 -5.92 -13.58 10.22
CA ILE A 126 -4.90 -12.66 9.73
C ILE A 126 -5.06 -11.30 10.43
N ILE A 127 -3.94 -10.71 10.84
CA ILE A 127 -3.86 -9.37 11.44
C ILE A 127 -2.89 -8.54 10.61
N CYS A 128 -3.35 -7.39 10.12
CA CYS A 128 -2.54 -6.40 9.44
C CYS A 128 -2.31 -5.20 10.35
N LEU A 129 -1.05 -4.78 10.48
CA LEU A 129 -0.66 -3.65 11.32
C LEU A 129 0.01 -2.58 10.45
N ASN A 130 -0.37 -1.31 10.65
CA ASN A 130 0.27 -0.16 10.04
C ASN A 130 0.98 0.71 11.09
N GLU A 131 1.93 1.52 10.62
CA GLU A 131 2.78 2.40 11.43
C GLU A 131 3.45 1.69 12.62
N LEU A 132 4.24 0.66 12.33
CA LEU A 132 5.05 0.00 13.39
C LEU A 132 5.98 0.97 14.13
N LYS A 133 6.47 2.03 13.45
CA LYS A 133 7.37 3.08 13.96
C LYS A 133 8.57 2.54 14.74
N VAL A 134 9.18 1.49 14.22
CA VAL A 134 10.39 0.92 14.79
C VAL A 134 11.34 0.53 13.67
N ALA A 135 12.63 0.82 13.87
CA ALA A 135 13.68 0.34 12.99
C ALA A 135 13.91 -1.15 13.22
N GLN A 136 14.33 -1.87 12.18
CA GLN A 136 14.51 -3.32 12.26
C GLN A 136 15.52 -3.70 13.35
N GLU A 137 16.65 -3.00 13.43
CA GLU A 137 17.71 -3.29 14.42
C GLU A 137 17.18 -3.13 15.84
N ALA A 138 16.31 -2.13 16.07
CA ALA A 138 15.72 -1.90 17.37
C ALA A 138 14.64 -2.94 17.70
N PHE A 139 13.85 -3.36 16.70
CA PHE A 139 12.88 -4.44 16.84
C PHE A 139 13.55 -5.75 17.29
N GLU A 140 14.68 -6.09 16.66
CA GLU A 140 15.48 -7.27 16.99
C GLU A 140 16.13 -7.15 18.38
N LYS A 141 16.83 -6.04 18.64
CA LYS A 141 17.53 -5.81 19.91
C LYS A 141 16.60 -5.85 21.13
N GLU A 142 15.39 -5.31 20.98
CA GLU A 142 14.39 -5.26 22.06
C GLU A 142 13.48 -6.49 22.09
N ASN A 143 13.69 -7.46 21.19
CA ASN A 143 12.87 -8.67 21.08
C ASN A 143 11.36 -8.35 20.98
N LEU A 144 11.00 -7.32 20.20
CA LEU A 144 9.63 -6.80 20.13
C LEU A 144 8.65 -7.77 19.48
N ILE A 145 9.14 -8.81 18.81
CA ILE A 145 8.26 -9.89 18.34
C ILE A 145 7.47 -10.52 19.48
N THR A 146 8.04 -10.62 20.69
CA THR A 146 7.34 -11.18 21.86
C THR A 146 6.13 -10.34 22.31
N LYS A 147 5.99 -9.14 21.76
CA LYS A 147 4.85 -8.24 22.00
C LYS A 147 3.74 -8.38 20.95
N LEU A 148 4.00 -9.09 19.86
CA LEU A 148 2.97 -9.44 18.87
C LEU A 148 2.16 -10.65 19.36
N PRO A 149 0.92 -10.82 18.87
CA PRO A 149 0.12 -12.01 19.13
C PRO A 149 0.89 -13.31 18.89
N LYS A 150 0.73 -14.25 19.81
CA LYS A 150 1.32 -15.60 19.72
C LYS A 150 0.58 -16.44 18.67
N ASP A 151 1.23 -17.51 18.21
CA ASP A 151 0.68 -18.49 17.25
C ASP A 151 0.44 -17.97 15.82
N TYR A 152 1.04 -16.84 15.45
CA TYR A 152 1.05 -16.31 14.08
C TYR A 152 2.46 -16.34 13.49
N PHE A 153 2.54 -16.58 12.19
CA PHE A 153 3.71 -16.25 11.38
C PHE A 153 3.69 -14.75 11.09
N ALA A 154 4.81 -14.07 11.35
CA ALA A 154 4.90 -12.61 11.27
C ALA A 154 5.79 -12.14 10.11
N TYR A 155 5.21 -11.43 9.16
CA TYR A 155 5.90 -10.81 8.03
C TYR A 155 5.92 -9.30 8.25
N LEU A 156 7.10 -8.68 8.30
CA LEU A 156 7.27 -7.26 8.64
C LEU A 156 8.05 -6.54 7.55
N ASN A 157 7.63 -5.31 7.23
CA ASN A 157 8.32 -4.41 6.33
C ASN A 157 8.61 -3.12 7.07
N PHE A 158 9.89 -2.80 7.29
CA PHE A 158 10.32 -1.61 8.02
C PHE A 158 10.71 -0.50 7.05
N CYS A 159 10.58 0.76 7.49
CA CYS A 159 11.12 1.89 6.73
C CYS A 159 12.65 1.81 6.67
N LYS A 160 13.21 1.95 5.46
CA LYS A 160 14.64 1.82 5.16
C LYS A 160 15.37 3.16 5.25
N ILE A 161 14.66 4.26 5.00
CA ILE A 161 15.26 5.60 4.90
C ILE A 161 15.10 6.45 6.17
N LYS A 162 14.19 6.08 7.07
CA LYS A 162 13.94 6.84 8.29
C LYS A 162 13.60 5.90 9.45
N ALA A 163 14.51 5.78 10.41
CA ALA A 163 14.31 4.99 11.61
C ALA A 163 13.08 5.49 12.39
N GLY A 164 12.24 4.56 12.87
CA GLY A 164 11.05 4.90 13.65
C GLY A 164 9.90 5.51 12.84
N TYR A 165 9.93 5.41 11.50
CA TYR A 165 8.88 5.91 10.62
C TYR A 165 8.16 4.76 9.92
N SER A 166 6.86 4.93 9.63
CA SER A 166 6.07 3.96 8.82
C SER A 166 6.20 2.53 9.37
N GLY A 167 6.22 1.55 8.46
CA GLY A 167 6.35 0.12 8.74
C GLY A 167 4.99 -0.57 8.78
N VAL A 168 4.92 -1.74 8.18
CA VAL A 168 3.70 -2.57 8.14
C VAL A 168 4.02 -4.01 8.52
N ALA A 169 3.02 -4.74 9.01
CA ALA A 169 3.12 -6.17 9.27
C ALA A 169 1.86 -6.92 8.83
N ILE A 170 2.06 -8.18 8.44
CA ILE A 170 1.00 -9.19 8.32
C ILE A 170 1.35 -10.33 9.28
N LEU A 171 0.43 -10.63 10.20
CA LEU A 171 0.47 -11.80 11.07
C LEU A 171 -0.57 -12.79 10.58
N SER A 172 -0.19 -14.04 10.32
CA SER A 172 -1.10 -15.05 9.77
C SER A 172 -0.97 -16.37 10.52
N LYS A 173 -2.10 -17.05 10.81
CA LYS A 173 -2.08 -18.40 11.42
C LYS A 173 -1.52 -19.47 10.48
N VAL A 174 -1.56 -19.22 9.17
CA VAL A 174 -1.04 -20.10 8.12
C VAL A 174 0.07 -19.41 7.34
N LYS A 175 1.01 -20.18 6.80
CA LYS A 175 2.08 -19.63 5.98
C LYS A 175 1.54 -19.37 4.56
N PRO A 176 1.67 -18.15 4.02
CA PRO A 176 1.28 -17.85 2.65
C PRO A 176 2.18 -18.59 1.65
N ILE A 177 1.69 -18.74 0.42
CA ILE A 177 2.41 -19.28 -0.74
C ILE A 177 3.62 -18.40 -1.08
N SER A 178 3.40 -17.08 -1.08
CA SER A 178 4.43 -16.10 -1.36
C SER A 178 4.21 -14.82 -0.55
N VAL A 179 5.31 -14.10 -0.29
CA VAL A 179 5.27 -12.76 0.31
C VAL A 179 6.14 -11.83 -0.50
N LYS A 180 5.58 -10.69 -0.92
CA LYS A 180 6.28 -9.60 -1.59
C LYS A 180 6.25 -8.35 -0.71
N TYR A 181 7.40 -7.72 -0.58
CA TYR A 181 7.55 -6.44 0.10
C TYR A 181 7.55 -5.31 -0.93
N ASP A 182 6.72 -4.31 -0.67
CA ASP A 182 6.55 -3.15 -1.53
C ASP A 182 6.08 -3.49 -2.97
N MET A 183 5.97 -2.50 -3.85
CA MET A 183 5.35 -2.68 -5.17
C MET A 183 6.34 -3.00 -6.29
N GLY A 184 7.65 -2.91 -6.03
CA GLY A 184 8.72 -3.14 -7.00
C GLY A 184 9.20 -1.87 -7.70
N ILE A 185 8.93 -0.69 -7.14
CA ILE A 185 9.29 0.61 -7.69
C ILE A 185 10.20 1.32 -6.68
N GLN A 186 11.50 1.43 -7.00
CA GLN A 186 12.54 1.84 -6.05
C GLN A 186 12.23 3.16 -5.32
N LYS A 187 11.64 4.15 -6.00
CA LYS A 187 11.28 5.45 -5.39
C LYS A 187 10.21 5.32 -4.29
N HIS A 188 9.34 4.31 -4.36
CA HIS A 188 8.27 4.08 -3.38
C HIS A 188 8.69 3.07 -2.30
N ASP A 189 9.51 2.10 -2.67
CA ASP A 189 9.89 0.93 -1.86
C ASP A 189 10.96 1.23 -0.80
N GLN A 190 11.02 2.47 -0.32
CA GLN A 190 11.96 2.91 0.73
C GLN A 190 11.29 3.05 2.10
N GLU A 191 9.97 3.22 2.12
CA GLU A 191 9.23 3.59 3.33
C GLU A 191 8.57 2.40 4.04
N GLY A 192 8.69 1.18 3.50
CA GLY A 192 8.16 -0.04 4.10
C GLY A 192 6.64 0.02 4.28
N ARG A 193 5.92 0.29 3.18
CA ARG A 193 4.50 0.68 3.21
C ARG A 193 3.55 -0.43 2.78
N ILE A 194 4.06 -1.45 2.11
CA ILE A 194 3.22 -2.51 1.55
C ILE A 194 3.83 -3.88 1.87
N ILE A 195 2.96 -4.82 2.25
CA ILE A 195 3.22 -6.26 2.17
C ILE A 195 2.09 -6.87 1.37
N THR A 196 2.43 -7.76 0.44
CA THR A 196 1.48 -8.63 -0.25
C THR A 196 1.75 -10.07 0.12
N ALA A 197 0.78 -10.74 0.72
CA ALA A 197 0.81 -12.16 1.03
C ALA A 197 -0.17 -12.90 0.11
N GLU A 198 0.32 -13.91 -0.59
CA GLU A 198 -0.49 -14.76 -1.45
C GLU A 198 -0.95 -16.01 -0.70
N PHE A 199 -2.25 -16.23 -0.63
CA PHE A 199 -2.87 -17.45 -0.12
C PHE A 199 -3.46 -18.26 -1.29
N GLU A 200 -3.96 -19.46 -1.02
CA GLU A 200 -4.48 -20.35 -2.08
C GLU A 200 -5.58 -19.65 -2.89
N LYS A 201 -6.56 -19.04 -2.22
CA LYS A 201 -7.75 -18.44 -2.84
C LYS A 201 -7.61 -16.93 -3.16
N PHE A 202 -6.76 -16.20 -2.45
CA PHE A 202 -6.67 -14.75 -2.58
C PHE A 202 -5.27 -14.18 -2.29
N ASN A 203 -5.02 -12.96 -2.76
CA ASN A 203 -3.95 -12.11 -2.27
C ASN A 203 -4.47 -11.18 -1.18
N LEU A 204 -3.69 -10.98 -0.12
CA LEU A 204 -3.90 -9.93 0.87
C LEU A 204 -2.80 -8.88 0.77
N VAL A 205 -3.19 -7.62 0.60
CA VAL A 205 -2.27 -6.48 0.55
C VAL A 205 -2.50 -5.62 1.80
N ALA A 206 -1.57 -5.66 2.75
CA ALA A 206 -1.54 -4.70 3.84
C ALA A 206 -0.80 -3.45 3.39
N CYS A 207 -1.44 -2.28 3.49
CA CYS A 207 -0.93 -1.03 2.97
C CYS A 207 -1.04 0.11 3.98
N TYR A 208 0.01 0.93 4.05
CA TYR A 208 0.03 2.23 4.71
C TYR A 208 0.38 3.31 3.70
N VAL A 209 -0.64 3.98 3.17
CA VAL A 209 -0.48 4.94 2.08
C VAL A 209 0.21 6.23 2.58
N PRO A 210 1.11 6.86 1.81
CA PRO A 210 1.73 8.13 2.21
C PRO A 210 0.70 9.21 2.53
N ASN A 211 0.75 9.77 3.74
CA ASN A 211 0.02 10.99 4.06
C ASN A 211 0.63 12.19 3.29
N SER A 212 -0.24 13.09 2.79
CA SER A 212 0.15 14.26 2.01
C SER A 212 0.85 15.37 2.83
N GLY A 213 0.81 15.29 4.16
CA GLY A 213 1.41 16.23 5.10
C GLY A 213 0.51 17.44 5.38
N ASP A 214 0.66 18.04 6.57
CA ASP A 214 -0.13 19.22 7.00
C ASP A 214 -0.01 20.40 6.02
N LYS A 215 1.13 20.53 5.33
CA LYS A 215 1.40 21.56 4.32
C LYS A 215 1.10 21.11 2.89
N LEU A 216 0.57 19.89 2.72
CA LEU A 216 0.32 19.23 1.43
C LEU A 216 1.57 19.15 0.53
N ASP A 217 2.76 19.13 1.15
CA ASP A 217 4.05 19.08 0.48
C ASP A 217 4.28 17.77 -0.27
N ARG A 218 3.58 16.70 0.14
CA ARG A 218 3.62 15.39 -0.53
C ARG A 218 2.40 15.11 -1.40
N LEU A 219 1.45 16.03 -1.53
CA LEU A 219 0.19 15.78 -2.25
C LEU A 219 0.41 15.37 -3.72
N ASN A 220 1.34 16.03 -4.42
CA ASN A 220 1.67 15.67 -5.80
C ASN A 220 2.31 14.28 -5.89
N TYR A 221 3.28 13.99 -5.03
CA TYR A 221 3.89 12.67 -4.95
C TYR A 221 2.85 11.57 -4.65
N ARG A 222 1.96 11.84 -3.68
CA ARG A 222 0.87 10.94 -3.29
C ARG A 222 -0.07 10.66 -4.47
N THR A 223 -0.64 11.71 -5.06
CA THR A 223 -1.75 11.56 -6.03
C THR A 223 -1.29 11.30 -7.46
N GLN A 224 -0.18 11.91 -7.90
CA GLN A 224 0.28 11.85 -9.30
C GLN A 224 1.31 10.74 -9.57
N GLU A 225 1.87 10.15 -8.51
CA GLU A 225 2.86 9.09 -8.66
C GLU A 225 2.43 7.85 -7.86
N TRP A 226 2.43 7.94 -6.53
CA TRP A 226 2.28 6.78 -5.66
C TRP A 226 0.92 6.10 -5.85
N ASP A 227 -0.19 6.85 -5.86
CA ASP A 227 -1.53 6.28 -6.04
C ASP A 227 -1.69 5.62 -7.42
N ILE A 228 -1.12 6.22 -8.47
CA ILE A 228 -1.21 5.66 -9.84
C ILE A 228 -0.44 4.35 -9.91
N ASP A 229 0.80 4.34 -9.42
CA ASP A 229 1.68 3.19 -9.44
C ASP A 229 1.14 2.06 -8.53
N PHE A 230 0.59 2.40 -7.36
CA PHE A 230 -0.06 1.45 -6.47
C PHE A 230 -1.32 0.85 -7.09
N GLN A 231 -2.19 1.65 -7.71
CA GLN A 231 -3.37 1.13 -8.41
C GLN A 231 -2.97 0.18 -9.54
N ASN A 232 -1.95 0.51 -10.33
CA ASN A 232 -1.46 -0.37 -11.39
C ASN A 232 -0.92 -1.69 -10.82
N TYR A 233 -0.20 -1.63 -9.69
CA TYR A 233 0.26 -2.82 -8.98
C TYR A 233 -0.90 -3.71 -8.52
N LEU A 234 -1.93 -3.11 -7.91
CA LEU A 234 -3.13 -3.83 -7.48
C LEU A 234 -3.88 -4.44 -8.67
N ASP A 235 -4.03 -3.71 -9.78
CA ASP A 235 -4.71 -4.20 -10.98
C ASP A 235 -3.98 -5.43 -11.56
N GLN A 236 -2.64 -5.47 -11.52
CA GLN A 236 -1.86 -6.65 -11.92
C GLN A 236 -2.08 -7.86 -11.00
N LEU A 237 -2.22 -7.65 -9.68
CA LEU A 237 -2.53 -8.73 -8.74
C LEU A 237 -3.93 -9.28 -8.97
N LYS A 238 -4.91 -8.38 -9.11
CA LYS A 238 -6.32 -8.68 -9.34
C LYS A 238 -6.55 -9.50 -10.62
N GLN A 239 -5.74 -9.31 -11.66
CA GLN A 239 -5.80 -10.11 -12.89
C GLN A 239 -5.42 -11.58 -12.69
N LYS A 240 -4.62 -11.89 -11.66
CA LYS A 240 -4.10 -13.25 -11.42
C LYS A 240 -4.92 -14.01 -10.38
N LYS A 241 -5.40 -13.31 -9.35
CA LYS A 241 -6.09 -13.89 -8.20
C LYS A 241 -6.94 -12.81 -7.52
N LYS A 242 -8.05 -13.20 -6.89
CA LYS A 242 -8.85 -12.26 -6.08
C LYS A 242 -7.95 -11.57 -5.07
N THR A 243 -8.13 -10.27 -4.89
CA THR A 243 -7.22 -9.46 -4.08
C THR A 243 -8.04 -8.65 -3.09
N ILE A 244 -7.58 -8.66 -1.84
CA ILE A 244 -8.10 -7.86 -0.74
C ILE A 244 -6.99 -6.89 -0.35
N VAL A 245 -7.31 -5.62 -0.27
CA VAL A 245 -6.41 -4.56 0.20
C VAL A 245 -6.94 -4.07 1.53
N CYS A 246 -6.06 -3.87 2.52
CA CYS A 246 -6.46 -3.33 3.80
C CYS A 246 -5.40 -2.43 4.43
N GLY A 247 -5.86 -1.57 5.34
CA GLY A 247 -5.02 -0.65 6.12
C GLY A 247 -5.40 0.80 5.97
N ASP A 248 -4.54 1.67 6.50
CA ASP A 248 -4.68 3.12 6.44
C ASP A 248 -4.34 3.63 5.03
N LEU A 249 -5.39 3.99 4.29
CA LEU A 249 -5.28 4.54 2.95
C LEU A 249 -5.19 6.07 2.93
N ASN A 250 -5.17 6.72 4.10
CA ASN A 250 -4.99 8.17 4.25
C ASN A 250 -5.89 8.98 3.30
N VAL A 251 -7.17 8.63 3.22
CA VAL A 251 -8.19 9.35 2.45
C VAL A 251 -9.57 9.07 3.04
N SER A 252 -10.38 10.10 3.31
CA SER A 252 -11.81 9.98 3.56
C SER A 252 -12.54 10.23 2.26
N HIS A 253 -13.21 9.20 1.72
CA HIS A 253 -13.68 9.21 0.33
C HIS A 253 -14.83 10.19 0.12
N GLU A 254 -15.88 10.09 0.92
CA GLU A 254 -17.08 10.93 0.78
C GLU A 254 -17.26 11.86 1.99
N GLU A 255 -18.11 12.88 1.86
CA GLU A 255 -18.37 13.80 2.98
C GLU A 255 -18.91 13.10 4.23
N ILE A 256 -19.61 11.98 4.08
CA ILE A 256 -20.08 11.13 5.19
C ILE A 256 -18.93 10.46 5.97
N ASP A 257 -17.73 10.39 5.38
CA ASP A 257 -16.55 9.76 5.96
C ASP A 257 -15.72 10.71 6.83
N LEU A 258 -16.19 11.95 7.02
CA LEU A 258 -15.51 12.98 7.81
C LEU A 258 -16.51 13.86 8.57
N ALA A 259 -16.28 14.10 9.86
CA ALA A 259 -17.22 14.87 10.69
C ALA A 259 -17.38 16.36 10.32
N ASN A 260 -16.39 16.99 9.67
CA ASN A 260 -16.44 18.39 9.24
C ASN A 260 -15.85 18.54 7.82
N PRO A 261 -16.56 18.10 6.77
CA PRO A 261 -16.03 18.08 5.42
C PRO A 261 -15.77 19.50 4.89
N ALA A 262 -16.66 20.45 5.18
CA ALA A 262 -16.55 21.84 4.73
C ALA A 262 -15.25 22.52 5.20
N GLY A 263 -14.86 22.29 6.46
CA GLY A 263 -13.65 22.89 7.04
C GLY A 263 -12.34 22.17 6.64
N ASN A 264 -12.41 20.99 6.02
CA ASN A 264 -11.26 20.12 5.79
C ASN A 264 -10.92 19.88 4.31
N LYS A 265 -11.56 20.60 3.37
CA LYS A 265 -11.32 20.43 1.92
C LYS A 265 -9.85 20.60 1.47
N ARG A 266 -8.99 21.19 2.31
CA ARG A 266 -7.53 21.34 2.08
C ARG A 266 -6.69 20.71 3.19
N SER A 267 -7.26 19.80 3.96
CA SER A 267 -6.53 18.98 4.91
C SER A 267 -6.08 17.69 4.23
N ALA A 268 -4.87 17.21 4.53
CA ALA A 268 -4.38 15.92 4.03
C ALA A 268 -5.35 14.80 4.43
N GLY A 269 -5.68 13.92 3.49
CA GLY A 269 -6.69 12.88 3.64
C GLY A 269 -8.10 13.32 3.23
N PHE A 270 -8.35 14.59 2.89
CA PHE A 270 -9.66 15.03 2.37
C PHE A 270 -9.56 16.09 1.27
N THR A 271 -8.39 16.19 0.63
CA THR A 271 -8.26 17.02 -0.58
C THR A 271 -9.06 16.42 -1.73
N GLN A 272 -9.48 17.26 -2.68
CA GLN A 272 -10.22 16.78 -3.85
C GLN A 272 -9.37 15.79 -4.66
N GLU A 273 -8.08 16.05 -4.77
CA GLU A 273 -7.11 15.25 -5.52
C GLU A 273 -6.98 13.83 -4.93
N GLU A 274 -6.92 13.69 -3.59
CA GLU A 274 -6.91 12.38 -2.93
C GLU A 274 -8.25 11.63 -3.13
N ARG A 275 -9.37 12.33 -3.00
CA ARG A 275 -10.72 11.76 -3.18
C ARG A 275 -10.97 11.31 -4.62
N ASP A 276 -10.51 12.09 -5.60
CA ASP A 276 -10.61 11.77 -7.02
C ASP A 276 -9.78 10.53 -7.35
N GLN A 277 -8.57 10.42 -6.80
CA GLN A 277 -7.72 9.25 -6.99
C GLN A 277 -8.32 7.99 -6.36
N PHE A 278 -8.95 8.10 -5.18
CA PHE A 278 -9.66 6.97 -4.58
C PHE A 278 -10.94 6.61 -5.35
N THR A 279 -11.69 7.60 -5.85
CA THR A 279 -12.84 7.38 -6.75
C THR A 279 -12.41 6.63 -8.02
N LYS A 280 -11.29 7.06 -8.62
CA LYS A 280 -10.70 6.38 -9.79
C LYS A 280 -10.30 4.95 -9.47
N PHE A 281 -9.69 4.71 -8.30
CA PHE A 281 -9.37 3.37 -7.84
C PHE A 281 -10.62 2.48 -7.75
N LEU A 282 -11.68 2.92 -7.08
CA LEU A 282 -12.93 2.16 -6.98
C LEU A 282 -13.59 1.92 -8.34
N SER A 283 -13.57 2.91 -9.24
CA SER A 283 -14.15 2.81 -10.60
C SER A 283 -13.52 1.70 -11.45
N LYS A 284 -12.30 1.26 -11.13
CA LYS A 284 -11.60 0.14 -11.79
C LYS A 284 -12.09 -1.25 -11.35
N GLY A 285 -13.27 -1.34 -10.74
CA GLY A 285 -13.87 -2.59 -10.27
C GLY A 285 -13.31 -3.05 -8.93
N TRP A 286 -13.08 -2.11 -8.03
CA TRP A 286 -12.76 -2.31 -6.63
C TRP A 286 -13.93 -1.82 -5.77
N ILE A 287 -14.20 -2.49 -4.65
CA ILE A 287 -15.33 -2.18 -3.77
C ILE A 287 -14.81 -1.94 -2.36
N ASP A 288 -15.12 -0.77 -1.81
CA ASP A 288 -15.04 -0.48 -0.37
C ASP A 288 -16.10 -1.33 0.35
N THR A 289 -15.64 -2.31 1.12
CA THR A 289 -16.52 -3.31 1.75
C THR A 289 -17.40 -2.70 2.83
N PHE A 290 -16.91 -1.69 3.55
CA PHE A 290 -17.67 -1.02 4.60
C PHE A 290 -18.84 -0.25 3.97
N ARG A 291 -18.60 0.53 2.92
CA ARG A 291 -19.67 1.29 2.26
C ARG A 291 -20.64 0.42 1.49
N TYR A 292 -20.19 -0.73 0.99
CA TYR A 292 -21.10 -1.71 0.37
C TYR A 292 -22.14 -2.23 1.37
N LEU A 293 -21.71 -2.61 2.58
CA LEU A 293 -22.60 -3.14 3.61
C LEU A 293 -23.34 -2.06 4.41
N HIS A 294 -22.70 -0.91 4.61
CA HIS A 294 -23.16 0.19 5.46
C HIS A 294 -23.22 1.51 4.68
N PRO A 295 -24.03 1.66 3.62
CA PRO A 295 -23.94 2.79 2.69
C PRO A 295 -24.25 4.17 3.30
N LYS A 296 -24.95 4.21 4.44
CA LYS A 296 -25.41 5.45 5.09
C LYS A 296 -24.90 5.61 6.53
N GLU A 297 -24.07 4.69 7.01
CA GLU A 297 -23.63 4.71 8.41
C GLU A 297 -22.48 5.70 8.61
N ILE A 298 -22.63 6.63 9.55
CA ILE A 298 -21.55 7.54 9.93
C ILE A 298 -20.67 6.84 10.96
N LYS A 299 -19.46 6.46 10.57
CA LYS A 299 -18.50 5.75 11.41
C LYS A 299 -17.08 6.05 10.97
N TYR A 300 -16.19 6.27 11.93
CA TYR A 300 -14.83 6.77 11.69
C TYR A 300 -13.78 5.81 12.24
N SER A 301 -12.64 5.74 11.56
CA SER A 301 -11.53 4.85 11.91
C SER A 301 -10.36 5.59 12.55
N TYR A 302 -10.28 6.91 12.42
CA TYR A 302 -9.25 7.78 12.98
C TYR A 302 -9.87 8.94 13.76
N PHE A 303 -9.27 9.25 14.91
CA PHE A 303 -9.63 10.39 15.74
C PHE A 303 -8.37 11.13 16.16
N SER A 304 -8.28 12.42 15.81
CA SER A 304 -7.13 13.22 16.22
C SER A 304 -6.98 13.19 17.75
N PRO A 305 -5.77 12.99 18.29
CA PRO A 305 -5.53 13.10 19.73
C PRO A 305 -5.72 14.54 20.24
N ARG A 306 -5.86 15.52 19.34
CA ARG A 306 -6.20 16.90 19.68
C ARG A 306 -7.71 17.03 19.87
N PHE A 307 -8.11 18.00 20.69
CA PHE A 307 -9.50 18.47 20.84
C PHE A 307 -10.53 17.39 21.26
N ASN A 308 -10.09 16.33 21.95
CA ASN A 308 -10.94 15.23 22.40
C ASN A 308 -11.84 14.68 21.27
N SER A 309 -11.24 14.49 20.09
CA SER A 309 -11.99 14.17 18.86
C SER A 309 -12.75 12.85 18.96
N ARG A 310 -12.21 11.86 19.70
CA ARG A 310 -12.89 10.58 19.93
C ARG A 310 -14.15 10.74 20.79
N GLU A 311 -14.05 11.43 21.93
CA GLU A 311 -15.17 11.68 22.85
C GLU A 311 -16.30 12.47 22.18
N THR A 312 -15.94 13.39 21.29
CA THR A 312 -16.89 14.25 20.56
C THR A 312 -17.31 13.69 19.20
N ASN A 313 -16.91 12.46 18.88
CA ASN A 313 -17.16 11.77 17.60
C ASN A 313 -16.78 12.61 16.36
N LYS A 314 -15.68 13.36 16.44
CA LYS A 314 -15.10 14.15 15.35
C LYS A 314 -13.99 13.37 14.64
N GLY A 315 -14.37 12.32 13.94
CA GLY A 315 -13.43 11.40 13.30
C GLY A 315 -13.33 11.53 11.78
N TRP A 316 -12.44 10.71 11.23
CA TRP A 316 -12.18 10.49 9.81
C TRP A 316 -12.24 8.98 9.55
N ARG A 317 -12.83 8.55 8.44
CA ARG A 317 -12.72 7.16 7.98
C ARG A 317 -11.61 7.11 6.93
N ILE A 318 -10.45 6.58 7.31
CA ILE A 318 -9.26 6.48 6.45
C ILE A 318 -8.66 5.08 6.39
N ASP A 319 -9.19 4.15 7.17
CA ASP A 319 -8.82 2.74 7.15
C ASP A 319 -9.89 1.94 6.40
N TYR A 320 -9.44 1.08 5.48
CA TYR A 320 -10.35 0.38 4.56
C TYR A 320 -10.04 -1.10 4.48
N PHE A 321 -11.08 -1.87 4.15
CA PHE A 321 -10.96 -3.08 3.34
C PHE A 321 -11.53 -2.76 1.96
N VAL A 322 -10.74 -3.05 0.92
CA VAL A 322 -11.16 -2.90 -0.47
C VAL A 322 -10.92 -4.22 -1.20
N ILE A 323 -11.92 -4.71 -1.90
CA ILE A 323 -11.88 -6.01 -2.58
C ILE A 323 -12.22 -5.88 -4.06
N ASN A 324 -11.73 -6.81 -4.88
CA ASN A 324 -12.20 -6.95 -6.26
C ASN A 324 -13.73 -7.07 -6.28
N LYS A 325 -14.40 -6.35 -7.20
CA LYS A 325 -15.86 -6.39 -7.36
C LYS A 325 -16.44 -7.80 -7.44
N GLU A 326 -15.77 -8.71 -8.14
CA GLU A 326 -16.23 -10.09 -8.32
C GLU A 326 -16.14 -10.97 -7.07
N ALA A 327 -15.48 -10.50 -6.01
CA ALA A 327 -15.34 -11.22 -4.75
C ALA A 327 -16.20 -10.58 -3.63
N ILE A 328 -17.04 -9.59 -3.94
CA ILE A 328 -17.83 -8.92 -2.90
C ILE A 328 -18.78 -9.86 -2.15
N ASP A 329 -19.31 -10.89 -2.84
CA ASP A 329 -20.21 -11.87 -2.23
C ASP A 329 -19.52 -12.77 -1.18
N SER A 330 -18.18 -12.78 -1.15
CA SER A 330 -17.40 -13.44 -0.09
C SER A 330 -17.37 -12.63 1.20
N VAL A 331 -17.69 -11.33 1.16
CA VAL A 331 -17.64 -10.47 2.35
C VAL A 331 -18.89 -10.71 3.18
N LEU A 332 -18.70 -11.33 4.36
CA LEU A 332 -19.79 -11.61 5.31
C LEU A 332 -20.07 -10.43 6.22
N GLN A 333 -19.01 -9.72 6.63
CA GLN A 333 -19.08 -8.55 7.51
C GLN A 333 -17.87 -7.65 7.23
N SER A 334 -18.05 -6.34 7.38
CA SER A 334 -16.95 -5.36 7.38
C SER A 334 -17.32 -4.22 8.31
N ASP A 335 -16.56 -4.03 9.38
CA ASP A 335 -16.92 -3.08 10.44
C ASP A 335 -15.70 -2.35 11.05
N ILE A 336 -15.98 -1.23 11.71
CA ILE A 336 -15.02 -0.37 12.39
C ILE A 336 -15.27 -0.47 13.91
N ILE A 337 -14.28 -0.90 14.69
CA ILE A 337 -14.50 -1.24 16.10
C ILE A 337 -14.12 -0.06 17.00
N THR A 338 -14.99 0.96 17.04
CA THR A 338 -14.73 2.25 17.70
C THR A 338 -14.52 2.16 19.22
N THR A 339 -14.96 1.06 19.84
CA THR A 339 -14.81 0.81 21.29
C THR A 339 -13.41 0.42 21.70
N ILE A 340 -12.53 0.06 20.76
CA ILE A 340 -11.16 -0.36 21.07
C ILE A 340 -10.22 0.85 21.09
N GLU A 341 -9.52 1.00 22.21
CA GLU A 341 -8.46 1.97 22.39
C GLU A 341 -7.07 1.34 22.22
N GLY A 342 -6.07 2.16 21.94
CA GLY A 342 -4.68 1.71 21.79
C GLY A 342 -3.87 2.55 20.81
N SER A 343 -4.56 3.23 19.91
CA SER A 343 -4.04 4.12 18.87
C SER A 343 -5.02 5.28 18.67
N ASP A 344 -4.59 6.34 17.98
CA ASP A 344 -5.49 7.35 17.42
C ASP A 344 -6.39 6.78 16.32
N HIS A 345 -6.03 5.64 15.75
CA HIS A 345 -6.94 4.81 14.96
C HIS A 345 -7.64 3.73 15.79
N VAL A 346 -8.77 3.25 15.28
CA VAL A 346 -9.47 2.06 15.77
C VAL A 346 -9.31 0.93 14.76
N PRO A 347 -9.32 -0.34 15.21
CA PRO A 347 -9.17 -1.45 14.30
C PRO A 347 -10.43 -1.60 13.43
N ILE A 348 -10.22 -2.11 12.22
CA ILE A 348 -11.28 -2.54 11.31
C ILE A 348 -11.24 -4.06 11.17
N GLU A 349 -12.41 -4.68 11.11
CA GLU A 349 -12.59 -6.13 10.97
C GLU A 349 -13.30 -6.43 9.63
N CYS A 350 -12.94 -7.54 8.99
CA CYS A 350 -13.61 -8.05 7.80
C CYS A 350 -13.64 -9.58 7.84
N ASP A 351 -14.84 -10.13 7.73
CA ASP A 351 -15.07 -11.57 7.70
C ASP A 351 -15.29 -12.04 6.26
N ILE A 352 -14.54 -13.05 5.82
CA ILE A 352 -14.48 -13.53 4.44
C ILE A 352 -14.87 -15.01 4.36
N ASP A 353 -15.75 -15.36 3.43
CA ASP A 353 -16.11 -16.73 3.05
C ASP A 353 -15.27 -17.20 1.86
N LEU A 354 -14.30 -18.06 2.12
CA LEU A 354 -13.38 -18.61 1.12
C LEU A 354 -14.07 -19.42 0.02
N THR A 355 -15.27 -19.95 0.27
CA THR A 355 -16.01 -20.73 -0.73
C THR A 355 -16.59 -19.86 -1.84
N LYS A 356 -16.60 -18.54 -1.64
CA LYS A 356 -17.13 -17.53 -2.57
C LYS A 356 -16.05 -16.66 -3.21
N LEU A 357 -14.77 -16.99 -3.01
CA LEU A 357 -13.62 -16.31 -3.63
C LEU A 357 -13.26 -16.91 -5.00
#